data_AF-A0A6B2G0N5-F1
#
_entry.id   AF-A0A6B2G0N5-F1
#
_cell.length_a   1.000
_cell.length_b   1.000
_cell.length_c   1.000
_cell.angle_alpha   90.00
_cell.angle_beta   90.00
_cell.angle_gamma   90.00
#
_symmetry.space_group_name_H-M   'P 1'
#
loop_
_entity.id
_entity.type
_entity.pdbx_description
1 polymer ?
#
loop_
_entity_poly.entity_id
_entity_poly.type
_entity_poly.pdbx_seq_one_letter_code
_entity_poly.pdbx_strand_id
1 'polypeptide(L)'
;MNILKHKSWHVRKKENMASARADEAEYKGWCDEMTEKHQNAESEAKLNNLRSTVGLEDVGASSESMRTRGKVNREYELEKKKDQEKYEKGVGILTGLGQSVLESKSKLWYLEDPSKHKKNSSKKRAFEEREDPLYAHIHSKKATTSKSKKPEKKKKQSVDELRQQRMIRETKERKREEELFAKLKK
;
A
#
# COMPACT_ATOMS: atom_id res chain seq x y z
N MET A 1 10.23 48.73 3.07
CA MET A 1 10.39 47.56 3.96
C MET A 1 10.35 46.28 3.13
N ASN A 2 11.37 45.39 3.20
CA ASN A 2 11.34 44.13 2.45
C ASN A 2 10.64 43.03 3.26
N ILE A 3 9.47 42.60 2.79
CA ILE A 3 8.62 41.57 3.42
C ILE A 3 8.87 40.16 2.87
N LEU A 4 9.65 40.03 1.79
CA LEU A 4 9.81 38.80 1.03
C LEU A 4 10.56 37.72 1.81
N LYS A 5 11.56 38.14 2.61
CA LYS A 5 12.35 37.26 3.47
C LYS A 5 11.53 36.52 4.54
N HIS A 6 10.33 36.99 4.85
CA HIS A 6 9.41 36.36 5.81
C HIS A 6 8.40 35.42 5.13
N LYS A 7 8.45 35.29 3.80
CA LYS A 7 7.56 34.39 3.07
C LYS A 7 8.21 33.02 2.91
N SER A 8 7.42 31.98 3.08
CA SER A 8 7.85 30.58 2.95
C SER A 8 8.32 30.23 1.53
N TRP A 9 7.79 30.88 0.50
CA TRP A 9 8.15 30.64 -0.91
C TRP A 9 9.39 31.43 -1.37
N HIS A 10 10.07 32.15 -0.49
CA HIS A 10 11.21 32.95 -0.89
C HIS A 10 12.37 32.09 -1.39
N VAL A 11 12.72 32.23 -2.67
CA VAL A 11 13.73 31.40 -3.37
C VAL A 11 15.10 31.40 -2.68
N ARG A 12 15.50 32.53 -2.06
CA ARG A 12 16.80 32.64 -1.37
C ARG A 12 16.79 32.10 0.07
N LYS A 13 15.65 31.59 0.57
CA LYS A 13 15.62 30.92 1.87
C LYS A 13 16.48 29.66 1.79
N LYS A 14 17.33 29.43 2.79
CA LYS A 14 18.26 28.28 2.82
C LYS A 14 17.53 26.94 2.63
N GLU A 15 16.37 26.79 3.25
CA GLU A 15 15.51 25.61 3.13
C GLU A 15 15.04 25.38 1.68
N ASN A 16 14.58 26.42 0.99
CA ASN A 16 14.09 26.30 -0.39
C ASN A 16 15.22 26.00 -1.36
N MET A 17 16.38 26.63 -1.17
CA MET A 17 17.58 26.32 -1.96
C MET A 17 18.11 24.91 -1.69
N ALA A 18 17.91 24.37 -0.49
CA ALA A 18 18.29 23.00 -0.17
C ALA A 18 17.33 22.00 -0.83
N SER A 19 16.02 22.26 -0.78
CA SER A 19 15.01 21.45 -1.47
C SER A 19 15.25 21.42 -2.97
N ALA A 20 15.48 22.59 -3.60
CA ALA A 20 15.78 22.66 -5.03
C ALA A 20 17.03 21.86 -5.42
N ARG A 21 18.09 21.92 -4.61
CA ARG A 21 19.29 21.11 -4.83
C ARG A 21 19.06 19.62 -4.64
N ALA A 22 18.21 19.22 -3.70
CA ALA A 22 17.84 17.83 -3.49
C ALA A 22 17.09 17.29 -4.71
N ASP A 23 16.09 18.03 -5.20
CA ASP A 23 15.32 17.68 -6.39
C ASP A 23 16.23 17.59 -7.64
N GLU A 24 17.15 18.55 -7.81
CA GLU A 24 18.16 18.52 -8.88
C GLU A 24 19.09 17.31 -8.79
N ALA A 25 19.50 16.93 -7.56
CA ALA A 25 20.36 15.77 -7.34
C ALA A 25 19.64 14.45 -7.60
N GLU A 26 18.37 14.34 -7.20
CA GLU A 26 17.52 13.18 -7.50
C GLU A 26 17.32 13.03 -9.02
N TYR A 27 17.02 14.13 -9.71
CA TYR A 27 16.87 14.13 -11.17
C TYR A 27 18.17 13.71 -11.87
N LYS A 28 19.31 14.24 -11.42
CA LYS A 28 20.61 13.85 -11.94
C LYS A 28 20.89 12.37 -11.72
N GLY A 29 20.65 11.86 -10.50
CA GLY A 29 20.83 10.45 -10.18
C GLY A 29 19.96 9.54 -11.06
N TRP A 30 18.71 9.94 -11.31
CA TRP A 30 17.82 9.22 -12.22
C TRP A 30 18.34 9.21 -13.67
N CYS A 31 18.85 10.34 -14.17
CA CYS A 31 19.48 10.40 -15.49
C CYS A 31 20.71 9.49 -15.57
N ASP A 32 21.60 9.54 -14.57
CA ASP A 32 22.80 8.71 -14.51
C ASP A 32 22.43 7.22 -14.52
N GLU A 33 21.48 6.78 -13.69
CA GLU A 33 21.00 5.39 -13.67
C GLU A 33 20.42 4.93 -15.02
N MET A 34 19.67 5.81 -15.70
CA MET A 34 19.12 5.50 -17.02
C MET A 34 20.22 5.37 -18.08
N THR A 35 21.27 6.18 -18.00
CA THR A 35 22.43 6.06 -18.90
C THR A 35 23.20 4.77 -18.65
N GLU A 36 23.38 4.36 -17.39
CA GLU A 36 24.02 3.09 -17.04
C GLU A 36 23.22 1.89 -17.55
N LYS A 37 21.89 1.92 -17.40
CA LYS A 37 21.00 0.88 -17.97
C LYS A 37 21.13 0.79 -19.47
N HIS A 38 21.18 1.93 -20.16
CA HIS A 38 21.36 1.98 -21.60
C HIS A 38 22.72 1.38 -22.01
N GLN A 39 23.81 1.78 -21.35
CA GLN A 39 25.14 1.25 -21.61
C GLN A 39 25.22 -0.26 -21.35
N ASN A 40 24.60 -0.75 -20.27
CA ASN A 40 24.53 -2.17 -19.97
C ASN A 40 23.79 -2.93 -21.08
N ALA A 41 22.62 -2.43 -21.50
CA ALA A 41 21.85 -3.03 -22.60
C ALA A 41 22.64 -3.06 -23.91
N GLU A 42 23.38 -1.99 -24.24
CA GLU A 42 24.26 -1.97 -25.42
C GLU A 42 25.40 -3.00 -25.30
N SER A 43 26.01 -3.12 -24.11
CA SER A 43 27.07 -4.10 -23.86
C SER A 43 26.55 -5.54 -23.97
N GLU A 44 25.36 -5.82 -23.44
CA GLU A 44 24.69 -7.12 -23.53
C GLU A 44 24.29 -7.45 -24.97
N ALA A 45 23.75 -6.48 -25.72
CA ALA A 45 23.43 -6.65 -27.13
C ALA A 45 24.68 -6.95 -27.97
N LYS A 46 25.78 -6.25 -27.71
CA LYS A 46 27.07 -6.50 -28.38
C LYS A 46 27.59 -7.91 -28.06
N LEU A 47 27.53 -8.33 -26.80
CA LEU A 47 27.92 -9.68 -26.39
C LEU A 47 27.01 -10.75 -27.02
N ASN A 48 25.70 -10.52 -27.08
CA ASN A 48 24.75 -11.43 -27.70
C ASN A 48 25.01 -11.56 -29.21
N ASN A 49 25.27 -10.46 -29.91
CA ASN A 49 25.66 -10.51 -31.33
C ASN A 49 26.92 -11.34 -31.54
N LEU A 50 27.95 -11.15 -30.69
CA LEU A 50 29.16 -11.96 -30.75
C LEU A 50 28.84 -13.45 -30.51
N ARG A 51 28.00 -13.78 -29.51
CA ARG A 51 27.56 -15.16 -29.24
C ARG A 51 26.83 -15.79 -30.41
N SER A 52 25.92 -15.04 -31.05
CA SER A 52 25.23 -15.48 -32.27
C SER A 52 26.21 -15.73 -33.42
N THR A 53 27.20 -14.84 -33.62
CA THR A 53 28.19 -15.04 -34.69
C THR A 53 29.06 -16.28 -34.51
N VAL A 54 29.38 -16.66 -33.27
CA VAL A 54 30.17 -17.87 -32.98
C VAL A 54 29.30 -19.14 -32.85
N GLY A 55 27.99 -19.05 -33.11
CA GLY A 55 27.06 -20.19 -33.02
C GLY A 55 26.85 -20.71 -31.60
N LEU A 56 27.10 -19.88 -30.58
CA LEU A 56 27.00 -20.24 -29.16
C LEU A 56 25.70 -19.69 -28.54
N GLU A 57 24.58 -19.91 -29.22
CA GLU A 57 23.27 -19.36 -28.84
C GLU A 57 22.61 -20.11 -27.68
N ASP A 58 23.05 -21.35 -27.37
CA ASP A 58 22.34 -22.25 -26.45
C ASP A 58 23.18 -22.73 -25.25
N VAL A 59 23.71 -21.80 -24.45
CA VAL A 59 24.28 -22.11 -23.11
C VAL A 59 23.56 -21.34 -21.98
N GLY A 60 22.42 -20.72 -22.30
CA GLY A 60 21.63 -19.92 -21.35
C GLY A 60 21.02 -20.73 -20.19
N ALA A 61 20.80 -22.04 -20.37
CA ALA A 61 20.29 -22.92 -19.31
C ALA A 61 21.39 -23.51 -18.40
N SER A 62 22.68 -23.28 -18.69
CA SER A 62 23.81 -23.88 -17.96
C SER A 62 24.69 -22.84 -17.23
N SER A 63 24.21 -21.61 -17.05
CA SER A 63 24.94 -20.62 -16.22
C SER A 63 24.81 -20.88 -14.72
N GLU A 64 23.77 -21.61 -14.29
CA GLU A 64 23.65 -22.09 -12.89
C GLU A 64 24.72 -23.15 -12.56
N SER A 65 25.18 -23.90 -13.57
CA SER A 65 26.18 -24.97 -13.44
C SER A 65 27.64 -24.48 -13.56
N MET A 66 27.88 -23.24 -14.02
CA MET A 66 29.22 -22.63 -13.98
C MET A 66 29.54 -21.87 -12.69
N ARG A 67 28.54 -21.58 -11.85
CA ARG A 67 28.76 -21.00 -10.50
C ARG A 67 29.39 -21.98 -9.51
N THR A 68 29.42 -23.28 -9.83
CA THR A 68 29.93 -24.34 -8.94
C THR A 68 31.37 -24.78 -9.23
N ARG A 69 32.08 -24.10 -10.14
CA ARG A 69 33.49 -24.42 -10.48
C ARG A 69 34.52 -23.38 -10.03
N GLY A 70 34.19 -22.64 -8.99
CA GLY A 70 35.16 -21.89 -8.19
C GLY A 70 34.80 -22.11 -6.73
N LYS A 71 35.75 -22.53 -5.90
CA LYS A 71 35.55 -22.77 -4.48
C LYS A 71 35.09 -21.48 -3.81
N VAL A 72 33.78 -21.32 -3.61
CA VAL A 72 33.19 -20.12 -3.03
C VAL A 72 33.57 -20.07 -1.56
N ASN A 73 34.01 -18.89 -1.11
CA ASN A 73 34.43 -18.69 0.28
C ASN A 73 33.22 -18.89 1.20
N ARG A 74 33.23 -19.92 2.04
CA ARG A 74 32.06 -20.35 2.86
C ARG A 74 31.54 -19.26 3.78
N GLU A 75 32.42 -18.35 4.20
CA GLU A 75 32.09 -17.18 5.01
C GLU A 75 31.21 -16.18 4.25
N TYR A 76 31.46 -15.99 2.95
CA TYR A 76 30.72 -15.06 2.09
C TYR A 76 29.27 -15.51 1.86
N GLU A 77 29.03 -16.81 1.70
CA GLU A 77 27.67 -17.33 1.56
C GLU A 77 26.86 -17.18 2.85
N LEU A 78 27.51 -17.37 4.00
CA LEU A 78 26.89 -17.17 5.31
C LEU A 78 26.58 -15.69 5.57
N GLU A 79 27.47 -14.79 5.17
CA GLU A 79 27.25 -13.34 5.27
C GLU A 79 26.09 -12.89 4.39
N LYS A 80 26.09 -13.31 3.11
CA LYS A 80 25.00 -13.02 2.18
C LYS A 80 23.65 -13.56 2.67
N LYS A 81 23.64 -14.76 3.26
CA LYS A 81 22.43 -15.34 3.85
C LYS A 81 21.95 -14.56 5.08
N LYS A 82 22.86 -14.12 5.96
CA LYS A 82 22.52 -13.27 7.10
C LYS A 82 21.96 -11.92 6.66
N ASP A 83 22.50 -11.32 5.62
CA ASP A 83 22.01 -10.05 5.10
C ASP A 83 20.65 -10.19 4.41
N GLN A 84 20.43 -11.31 3.70
CA GLN A 84 19.12 -11.68 3.19
C GLN A 84 18.10 -11.86 4.33
N GLU A 85 18.47 -12.56 5.40
CA GLU A 85 17.60 -12.75 6.58
C GLU A 85 17.32 -11.43 7.30
N LYS A 86 18.29 -10.52 7.42
CA LYS A 86 18.07 -9.17 8.00
C LYS A 86 17.11 -8.35 7.14
N TYR A 87 17.28 -8.39 5.82
CA TYR A 87 16.40 -7.71 4.88
C TYR A 87 14.99 -8.26 4.96
N GLU A 88 14.82 -9.58 4.88
CA GLU A 88 13.53 -10.25 5.00
C GLU A 88 12.89 -10.02 6.36
N LYS A 89 13.67 -9.95 7.43
CA LYS A 89 13.20 -9.59 8.78
C LYS A 89 12.75 -8.13 8.86
N GLY A 90 13.48 -7.21 8.21
CA GLY A 90 13.14 -5.78 8.15
C GLY A 90 11.90 -5.49 7.30
N VAL A 91 11.73 -6.22 6.19
CA VAL A 91 10.54 -6.16 5.33
C VAL A 91 9.35 -6.93 5.93
N GLY A 92 9.60 -7.84 6.89
CA GLY A 92 8.57 -8.64 7.54
C GLY A 92 8.16 -9.89 6.74
N ILE A 93 9.01 -10.35 5.82
CA ILE A 93 8.86 -11.62 5.09
C ILE A 93 9.22 -12.79 6.02
N LEU A 94 10.35 -12.67 6.74
CA LEU A 94 10.81 -13.70 7.68
C LEU A 94 10.17 -13.56 9.07
N THR A 95 9.74 -12.36 9.43
CA THR A 95 8.97 -12.11 10.66
C THR A 95 7.52 -12.51 10.38
N GLY A 96 7.16 -13.74 10.75
CA GLY A 96 5.84 -14.30 10.48
C GLY A 96 4.73 -13.31 10.81
N LEU A 97 3.88 -13.03 9.83
CA LEU A 97 2.78 -12.06 9.93
C LEU A 97 1.90 -12.42 11.15
N GLY A 98 2.03 -11.65 12.24
CA GLY A 98 1.33 -11.89 13.51
C GLY A 98 2.22 -12.29 14.71
N GLN A 99 3.52 -12.56 14.53
CA GLN A 99 4.44 -12.83 15.65
C GLN A 99 4.67 -11.58 16.53
N SER A 100 4.75 -10.39 15.93
CA SER A 100 4.87 -9.14 16.70
C SER A 100 3.65 -8.86 17.57
N VAL A 101 2.45 -9.26 17.14
CA VAL A 101 1.19 -9.10 17.89
C VAL A 101 1.11 -10.05 19.09
N LEU A 102 1.68 -11.25 18.97
CA LEU A 102 1.72 -12.26 20.06
C LEU A 102 2.86 -12.00 21.05
N GLU A 103 4.00 -11.49 20.58
CA GLU A 103 5.19 -11.23 21.40
C GLU A 103 5.10 -9.87 22.14
N SER A 104 4.41 -8.89 21.56
CA SER A 104 4.01 -7.68 22.29
C SER A 104 2.97 -8.07 23.34
N LYS A 105 3.40 -8.30 24.59
CA LYS A 105 2.53 -8.48 25.77
C LYS A 105 1.58 -7.28 26.02
N SER A 106 1.63 -6.23 25.20
CA SER A 106 0.64 -5.16 25.19
C SER A 106 -0.71 -5.70 24.72
N LYS A 107 -1.64 -5.83 25.65
CA LYS A 107 -3.01 -6.22 25.36
C LYS A 107 -3.63 -5.20 24.40
N LEU A 108 -4.25 -5.70 23.34
CA LEU A 108 -4.92 -4.87 22.35
C LEU A 108 -6.11 -4.17 23.00
N TRP A 109 -6.26 -2.87 22.75
CA TRP A 109 -7.27 -2.00 23.38
C TRP A 109 -8.72 -2.50 23.22
N TYR A 110 -9.00 -3.32 22.20
CA TYR A 110 -10.33 -3.90 21.97
C TYR A 110 -10.57 -5.24 22.69
N LEU A 111 -9.51 -5.87 23.19
CA LEU A 111 -9.58 -7.00 24.13
C LEU A 111 -9.65 -6.52 25.59
N GLU A 112 -9.55 -5.20 25.81
CA GLU A 112 -9.75 -4.61 27.13
C GLU A 112 -11.24 -4.54 27.45
N ASP A 113 -11.56 -4.99 28.66
CA ASP A 113 -12.92 -5.03 29.15
C ASP A 113 -13.45 -3.59 29.33
N PRO A 114 -14.49 -3.15 28.58
CA PRO A 114 -14.99 -1.77 28.61
C PRO A 114 -15.43 -1.31 29.99
N SER A 115 -15.69 -2.25 30.90
CA SER A 115 -15.99 -2.02 32.30
C SER A 115 -14.85 -1.32 33.06
N LYS A 116 -13.58 -1.60 32.71
CA LYS A 116 -12.41 -1.03 33.41
C LYS A 116 -12.23 0.47 33.17
N HIS A 117 -12.74 1.01 32.05
CA HIS A 117 -12.71 2.44 31.74
C HIS A 117 -13.79 3.27 32.46
N LYS A 118 -14.71 2.67 33.22
CA LYS A 118 -15.80 3.40 33.89
C LYS A 118 -15.37 4.22 35.10
N LYS A 119 -14.19 3.98 35.69
CA LYS A 119 -13.80 4.62 36.96
C LYS A 119 -13.48 6.11 36.86
N ASN A 120 -13.15 6.62 35.67
CA ASN A 120 -12.80 8.03 35.45
C ASN A 120 -13.80 8.82 34.57
N SER A 121 -14.87 8.17 34.06
CA SER A 121 -15.78 8.78 33.08
C SER A 121 -17.15 9.16 33.65
N SER A 122 -17.46 8.81 34.91
CA SER A 122 -18.80 9.02 35.49
C SER A 122 -19.23 10.49 35.50
N LYS A 123 -18.30 11.42 35.71
CA LYS A 123 -18.58 12.86 35.66
C LYS A 123 -18.67 13.43 34.22
N LYS A 124 -17.93 12.85 33.28
CA LYS A 124 -17.88 13.30 31.87
C LYS A 124 -19.11 12.83 31.08
N ARG A 125 -19.55 11.59 31.31
CA ARG A 125 -20.71 11.01 30.62
C ARG A 125 -22.02 11.72 30.95
N ALA A 126 -22.21 12.19 32.19
CA ALA A 126 -23.41 12.93 32.57
C ALA A 126 -23.53 14.32 31.92
N PHE A 127 -22.40 14.91 31.50
CA PHE A 127 -22.36 16.18 30.78
C PHE A 127 -22.66 15.96 29.28
N GLU A 128 -21.97 14.99 28.65
CA GLU A 128 -22.22 14.64 27.24
C GLU A 128 -23.61 14.03 26.99
N GLU A 129 -24.16 13.24 27.93
CA GLU A 129 -25.52 12.68 27.80
C GLU A 129 -26.62 13.74 27.93
N ARG A 130 -26.36 14.87 28.61
CA ARG A 130 -27.34 15.97 28.73
C ARG A 130 -27.31 16.93 27.55
N GLU A 131 -26.17 17.05 26.87
CA GLU A 131 -25.99 17.97 25.73
C GLU A 131 -26.20 17.29 24.37
N ASP A 132 -26.38 15.97 24.30
CA ASP A 132 -26.71 15.28 23.04
C ASP A 132 -28.19 15.50 22.66
N PRO A 133 -28.51 16.22 21.56
CA PRO A 133 -29.88 16.49 21.13
C PRO A 133 -30.68 15.22 20.78
N LEU A 134 -30.00 14.09 20.55
CA LEU A 134 -30.63 12.78 20.32
C LEU A 134 -30.98 12.04 21.61
N TYR A 135 -30.39 12.41 22.76
CA TYR A 135 -30.58 11.69 24.02
C TYR A 135 -32.04 11.69 24.48
N ALA A 136 -32.72 12.84 24.35
CA ALA A 136 -34.15 12.99 24.63
C ALA A 136 -35.03 12.13 23.70
N HIS A 137 -34.65 11.96 22.43
CA HIS A 137 -35.40 11.15 21.47
C HIS A 137 -35.29 9.64 21.72
N ILE A 138 -34.14 9.20 22.22
CA ILE A 138 -33.88 7.78 22.52
C ILE A 138 -34.58 7.37 23.83
N HIS A 139 -34.62 8.25 24.82
CA HIS A 139 -35.10 7.94 26.17
C HIS A 139 -36.55 8.39 26.46
N SER A 140 -37.19 9.14 25.56
CA SER A 140 -38.60 9.58 25.72
C SER A 140 -39.65 8.50 25.46
N LYS A 141 -39.27 7.28 25.06
CA LYS A 141 -40.24 6.21 24.77
C LYS A 141 -40.46 5.29 25.96
N LYS A 142 -41.18 5.79 26.96
CA LYS A 142 -41.90 4.96 27.95
C LYS A 142 -43.24 5.57 28.33
N ALA A 143 -44.06 5.84 27.32
CA ALA A 143 -45.49 5.96 27.51
C ALA A 143 -46.22 5.51 26.24
N THR A 144 -47.29 4.76 26.44
CA THR A 144 -48.27 4.24 25.49
C THR A 144 -47.99 2.88 24.85
N THR A 145 -48.84 1.96 25.28
CA THR A 145 -49.12 0.63 24.79
C THR A 145 -49.67 0.67 23.36
N SER A 146 -48.95 0.13 22.39
CA SER A 146 -49.56 -0.48 21.20
C SER A 146 -48.54 -1.39 20.52
N LYS A 147 -48.95 -2.64 20.27
CA LYS A 147 -48.17 -3.64 19.53
C LYS A 147 -47.96 -3.14 18.10
N SER A 148 -46.87 -2.43 17.85
CA SER A 148 -46.41 -2.09 16.50
C SER A 148 -45.40 -3.14 16.04
N LYS A 149 -45.71 -3.80 14.92
CA LYS A 149 -44.91 -4.85 14.31
C LYS A 149 -43.49 -4.33 14.04
N LYS A 150 -42.46 -5.08 14.45
CA LYS A 150 -41.05 -4.81 14.09
C LYS A 150 -40.93 -4.69 12.56
N PRO A 151 -40.25 -3.67 12.02
CA PRO A 151 -39.99 -3.61 10.58
C PRO A 151 -39.11 -4.80 10.19
N GLU A 152 -39.54 -5.55 9.18
CA GLU A 152 -38.78 -6.68 8.64
C GLU A 152 -37.42 -6.18 8.15
N LYS A 153 -36.35 -6.79 8.68
CA LYS A 153 -34.99 -6.46 8.29
C LYS A 153 -34.79 -6.91 6.84
N LYS A 154 -34.74 -5.97 5.89
CA LYS A 154 -34.34 -6.26 4.51
C LYS A 154 -32.96 -6.91 4.54
N LYS A 155 -32.84 -8.10 3.94
CA LYS A 155 -31.56 -8.81 3.81
C LYS A 155 -30.60 -7.90 3.04
N LYS A 156 -29.48 -7.55 3.67
CA LYS A 156 -28.41 -6.80 2.99
C LYS A 156 -27.81 -7.73 1.95
N GLN A 157 -27.69 -7.26 0.71
CA GLN A 157 -27.08 -8.02 -0.37
C GLN A 157 -25.64 -8.39 0.00
N SER A 158 -25.25 -9.62 -0.32
CA SER A 158 -23.87 -10.06 -0.12
C SER A 158 -22.93 -9.23 -0.98
N VAL A 159 -21.71 -9.01 -0.51
CA VAL A 159 -20.66 -8.28 -1.26
C VAL A 159 -20.44 -8.93 -2.64
N ASP A 160 -20.54 -10.26 -2.72
CA ASP A 160 -20.41 -11.01 -3.96
C ASP A 160 -21.56 -10.75 -4.94
N GLU A 161 -22.79 -10.58 -4.45
CA GLU A 161 -23.96 -10.24 -5.27
C GLU A 161 -23.81 -8.83 -5.87
N LEU A 162 -23.29 -7.88 -5.10
CA LEU A 162 -22.99 -6.54 -5.57
C LEU A 162 -21.89 -6.55 -6.64
N ARG A 163 -20.89 -7.42 -6.47
CA ARG A 163 -19.81 -7.61 -7.45
C ARG A 163 -20.35 -8.16 -8.77
N GLN A 164 -21.22 -9.17 -8.73
CA GLN A 164 -21.87 -9.72 -9.93
C GLN A 164 -22.75 -8.68 -10.62
N GLN A 165 -23.54 -7.92 -9.87
CA GLN A 165 -24.37 -6.84 -10.42
C GLN A 165 -23.53 -5.76 -11.11
N ARG A 166 -22.36 -5.42 -10.55
CA ARG A 166 -21.41 -4.51 -11.17
C ARG A 166 -20.89 -5.03 -12.50
N MET A 167 -20.41 -6.28 -12.55
CA MET A 167 -19.93 -6.90 -13.81
C MET A 167 -21.03 -6.96 -14.88
N ILE A 168 -22.27 -7.25 -14.49
CA ILE A 168 -23.42 -7.25 -15.41
C ILE A 168 -23.71 -5.85 -15.95
N ARG A 169 -23.52 -4.80 -15.13
CA ARG A 169 -23.69 -3.42 -15.59
C ARG A 169 -22.61 -3.03 -16.59
N GLU A 170 -21.34 -3.29 -16.27
CA GLU A 170 -20.20 -2.97 -17.14
C GLU A 170 -20.30 -3.68 -18.49
N THR A 171 -20.70 -4.96 -18.50
CA THR A 171 -20.92 -5.71 -19.76
C THR A 171 -22.08 -5.16 -20.60
N LYS A 172 -23.15 -4.66 -19.97
CA LYS A 172 -24.26 -4.01 -20.67
C LYS A 172 -23.86 -2.65 -21.23
N GLU A 173 -23.10 -1.87 -20.48
CA GLU A 173 -22.58 -0.57 -20.95
C GLU A 173 -21.63 -0.75 -22.12
N ARG A 174 -20.69 -1.71 -22.03
CA ARG A 174 -19.80 -2.04 -23.14
C ARG A 174 -20.54 -2.44 -24.41
N LYS A 175 -21.60 -3.26 -24.30
CA LYS A 175 -22.46 -3.61 -25.45
C LYS A 175 -23.15 -2.39 -26.05
N ARG A 176 -23.66 -1.48 -25.22
CA ARG A 176 -24.28 -0.23 -25.69
C ARG A 176 -23.27 0.65 -26.42
N GLU A 177 -22.04 0.75 -25.90
CA GLU A 177 -20.95 1.47 -26.56
C GLU A 177 -20.61 0.84 -27.90
N GLU A 178 -20.42 -0.49 -27.94
CA GLU A 178 -20.17 -1.25 -29.18
C GLU A 178 -21.28 -0.98 -30.23
N GLU A 179 -22.55 -0.97 -29.82
CA GLU A 179 -23.68 -0.64 -30.70
C GLU A 179 -23.66 0.83 -31.19
N LEU A 180 -23.30 1.78 -30.33
CA LEU A 180 -23.15 3.19 -30.71
C LEU A 180 -21.97 3.39 -31.67
N PHE A 181 -20.83 2.76 -31.40
CA PHE A 181 -19.68 2.74 -32.29
C PHE A 181 -20.01 2.10 -33.63
N ALA A 182 -20.78 1.00 -33.65
CA ALA A 182 -21.23 0.37 -34.88
C ALA A 182 -22.18 1.25 -35.70
N LYS A 183 -23.02 2.07 -35.03
CA LYS A 183 -23.88 3.06 -35.70
C LYS A 183 -23.10 4.24 -36.27
N LEU A 184 -22.02 4.67 -35.62
CA LEU A 184 -21.15 5.77 -36.09
C LEU A 184 -20.24 5.37 -37.26
N LYS A 185 -19.99 4.07 -37.44
CA LYS A 185 -19.12 3.53 -38.51
C LYS A 185 -19.87 3.23 -39.82
N LYS A 186 -21.18 3.44 -39.85
CA LYS A 186 -22.03 3.40 -41.07
C LYS A 186 -22.29 4.81 -41.56
#